data_AF-A0A7X6I1M1-F1
#
_entry.id   AF-A0A7X6I1M1-F1
#
_cell.length_a   1.000
_cell.length_b   1.000
_cell.length_c   1.000
_cell.angle_alpha   90.00
_cell.angle_beta   90.00
_cell.angle_gamma   90.00
#
_symmetry.space_group_name_H-M   'P 1'
#
loop_
_entity.id
_entity.type
_entity.pdbx_description
1 polymer ?
#
loop_
_entity_poly.entity_id
_entity_poly.type
_entity_poly.pdbx_seq_one_letter_code
_entity_poly.pdbx_strand_id
1 'polypeptide(L)'
;VGPAKERPAGAGGAGAAPDGTAERYRSLLAGDCLLRSRAGQAAPEPRRVPCGDPAAFLRVDDVIETPPTAAGSGHRECPRGPGLTDWVHRGADGGTVALCLRREFRAGECFAAEVVADGDGHAVRDADLRTGHTCGESGLSEPWTATLVITDVRPAPAAEGPVDCALDAGDRRPHWYWIVGGGDTLLCATLEPPAGTR
;
A
#
# COMPACT_ATOMS: atom_id res chain seq x y z
N VAL A 1 -19.34 -35.97 -56.59
CA VAL A 1 -20.16 -34.96 -55.88
C VAL A 1 -20.69 -35.62 -54.62
N GLY A 2 -20.12 -35.30 -53.45
CA GLY A 2 -20.50 -35.83 -52.14
C GLY A 2 -20.81 -34.66 -51.19
N PRO A 3 -21.67 -34.86 -50.17
CA PRO A 3 -22.43 -33.77 -49.56
C PRO A 3 -21.57 -32.88 -48.65
N ALA A 4 -21.88 -31.58 -48.68
CA ALA A 4 -21.36 -30.60 -47.75
C ALA A 4 -21.81 -30.95 -46.32
N LYS A 5 -20.85 -31.12 -45.43
CA LYS A 5 -21.11 -31.28 -44.00
C LYS A 5 -21.34 -29.88 -43.42
N GLU A 6 -22.61 -29.50 -43.24
CA GLU A 6 -22.99 -28.33 -42.47
C GLU A 6 -22.37 -28.43 -41.06
N ARG A 7 -21.54 -27.46 -40.70
CA ARG A 7 -21.16 -27.20 -39.31
C ARG A 7 -22.31 -26.41 -38.68
N PRO A 8 -22.95 -26.89 -37.61
CA PRO A 8 -23.84 -26.02 -36.87
C PRO A 8 -23.01 -24.92 -36.20
N ALA A 9 -23.33 -23.68 -36.57
CA ALA A 9 -23.12 -22.51 -35.74
C ALA A 9 -24.20 -22.50 -34.65
N GLY A 10 -23.82 -22.15 -33.42
CA GLY A 10 -24.74 -22.03 -32.29
C GLY A 10 -23.97 -22.20 -30.99
N ALA A 11 -23.38 -21.12 -30.46
CA ALA A 11 -24.04 -20.23 -29.50
C ALA A 11 -24.21 -20.90 -28.13
N GLY A 12 -23.17 -20.77 -27.32
CA GLY A 12 -23.21 -20.97 -25.88
C GLY A 12 -22.33 -19.89 -25.27
N GLY A 13 -22.79 -18.64 -25.33
CA GLY A 13 -22.25 -17.58 -24.48
C GLY A 13 -22.51 -17.99 -23.05
N ALA A 14 -21.55 -18.70 -22.45
CA ALA A 14 -21.50 -18.87 -21.01
C ALA A 14 -21.43 -17.45 -20.46
N GLY A 15 -22.56 -16.96 -19.90
CA GLY A 15 -22.55 -15.74 -19.12
C GLY A 15 -21.40 -15.89 -18.13
N ALA A 16 -20.42 -15.00 -18.23
CA ALA A 16 -19.26 -15.03 -17.35
C ALA A 16 -19.79 -15.12 -15.92
N ALA A 17 -19.28 -16.09 -15.15
CA ALA A 17 -19.66 -16.21 -13.76
C ALA A 17 -19.43 -14.85 -13.06
N PRO A 18 -20.32 -14.43 -12.13
CA PRO A 18 -20.17 -13.17 -11.43
C PRO A 18 -18.79 -13.07 -10.80
N ASP A 19 -18.11 -11.95 -11.07
CA ASP A 19 -16.77 -11.68 -10.59
C ASP A 19 -16.83 -11.16 -9.15
N GLY A 20 -16.87 -12.09 -8.21
CA GLY A 20 -17.04 -11.78 -6.79
C GLY A 20 -15.95 -10.87 -6.21
N THR A 21 -14.72 -10.91 -6.74
CA THR A 21 -13.66 -9.98 -6.30
C THR A 21 -13.97 -8.57 -6.77
N ALA A 22 -14.37 -8.41 -8.03
CA ALA A 22 -14.74 -7.11 -8.58
C ALA A 22 -15.93 -6.50 -7.81
N GLU A 23 -16.96 -7.30 -7.51
CA GLU A 23 -18.11 -6.86 -6.69
C GLU A 23 -17.69 -6.42 -5.29
N ARG A 24 -16.77 -7.14 -4.64
CA ARG A 24 -16.28 -6.76 -3.31
C ARG A 24 -15.49 -5.46 -3.34
N TYR A 25 -14.66 -5.23 -4.35
CA TYR A 25 -13.94 -3.97 -4.52
C TYR A 25 -14.94 -2.81 -4.70
N ARG A 26 -15.96 -2.99 -5.56
CA ARG A 26 -17.03 -1.99 -5.77
C ARG A 26 -17.87 -1.71 -4.52
N SER A 27 -17.97 -2.68 -3.60
CA SER A 27 -18.72 -2.49 -2.35
C SER A 27 -18.00 -1.61 -1.31
N LEU A 28 -16.70 -1.36 -1.52
CA LEU A 28 -15.92 -0.46 -0.66
C LEU A 28 -16.19 0.99 -1.04
N LEU A 29 -16.05 1.86 -0.06
CA LEU A 29 -16.22 3.30 -0.20
C LEU A 29 -14.98 4.01 0.34
N ALA A 30 -14.75 5.21 -0.17
CA ALA A 30 -13.76 6.11 0.42
C ALA A 30 -14.01 6.26 1.93
N GLY A 31 -12.96 6.07 2.72
CA GLY A 31 -12.99 6.08 4.18
C GLY A 31 -13.07 4.71 4.84
N ASP A 32 -13.37 3.63 4.10
CA ASP A 32 -13.31 2.28 4.67
C ASP A 32 -11.88 1.90 5.06
N CYS A 33 -11.74 1.23 6.20
CA CYS A 33 -10.45 0.70 6.65
C CYS A 33 -10.36 -0.80 6.43
N LEU A 34 -9.17 -1.24 6.01
CA LEU A 34 -8.90 -2.61 5.63
C LEU A 34 -7.75 -3.17 6.45
N LEU A 35 -7.80 -4.49 6.68
CA LEU A 35 -6.66 -5.24 7.16
C LEU A 35 -5.54 -5.22 6.14
N ARG A 36 -4.31 -5.39 6.64
CA ARG A 36 -3.14 -5.70 5.83
C ARG A 36 -3.38 -6.97 5.00
N SER A 37 -3.12 -6.90 3.70
CA SER A 37 -2.97 -8.10 2.87
C SER A 37 -1.53 -8.62 2.95
N ARG A 38 -1.33 -9.91 2.66
CA ARG A 38 0.02 -10.45 2.53
C ARG A 38 0.71 -9.81 1.31
N ALA A 39 1.95 -9.38 1.49
CA ALA A 39 2.76 -8.83 0.41
C ALA A 39 2.87 -9.84 -0.76
N GLY A 40 2.90 -9.33 -1.99
CA GLY A 40 3.08 -10.14 -3.20
C GLY A 40 1.81 -10.79 -3.77
N GLN A 41 0.63 -10.58 -3.17
CA GLN A 41 -0.63 -11.05 -3.74
C GLN A 41 -1.22 -10.04 -4.72
N ALA A 42 -1.38 -10.41 -5.99
CA ALA A 42 -2.15 -9.62 -6.95
C ALA A 42 -3.64 -9.65 -6.59
N ALA A 43 -4.30 -8.48 -6.58
CA ALA A 43 -5.73 -8.32 -6.26
C ALA A 43 -6.15 -9.03 -4.95
N PRO A 44 -5.59 -8.65 -3.79
CA PRO A 44 -5.92 -9.32 -2.54
C PRO A 44 -7.39 -9.11 -2.17
N GLU A 45 -7.93 -10.10 -1.47
CA GLU A 45 -9.30 -10.07 -0.94
C GLU A 45 -9.41 -8.99 0.15
N PRO A 46 -10.24 -7.95 -0.03
CA PRO A 46 -10.30 -6.85 0.92
C PRO A 46 -11.09 -7.29 2.15
N ARG A 47 -10.50 -7.05 3.32
CA ARG A 47 -11.13 -7.36 4.60
C ARG A 47 -11.35 -6.07 5.37
N ARG A 48 -12.59 -5.58 5.37
CA ARG A 48 -12.99 -4.37 6.11
C ARG A 48 -12.90 -4.60 7.61
N VAL A 49 -12.40 -3.59 8.32
CA VAL A 49 -12.36 -3.52 9.78
C VAL A 49 -12.76 -2.11 10.24
N PRO A 50 -13.19 -1.93 11.50
CA PRO A 50 -13.37 -0.60 12.06
C PRO A 50 -12.04 0.19 12.00
N CYS A 51 -12.07 1.46 11.59
CA CYS A 51 -10.85 2.28 11.50
C CYS A 51 -10.14 2.53 12.84
N GLY A 52 -10.87 2.42 13.95
CA GLY A 52 -10.29 2.47 15.30
C GLY A 52 -9.63 1.17 15.75
N ASP A 53 -9.76 0.10 14.97
CA ASP A 53 -9.14 -1.19 15.29
C ASP A 53 -7.61 -1.10 15.11
N PRO A 54 -6.79 -1.60 16.05
CA PRO A 54 -5.33 -1.65 15.89
C PRO A 54 -4.86 -2.42 14.64
N ALA A 55 -5.69 -3.31 14.10
CA ALA A 55 -5.40 -4.05 12.87
C ALA A 55 -5.76 -3.29 11.58
N ALA A 56 -6.42 -2.13 11.68
CA ALA A 56 -6.70 -1.26 10.54
C ALA A 56 -5.39 -0.70 9.98
N PHE A 57 -4.99 -1.18 8.80
CA PHE A 57 -3.69 -0.91 8.20
C PHE A 57 -3.78 -0.02 6.96
N LEU A 58 -4.85 -0.17 6.18
CA LEU A 58 -5.10 0.63 4.97
C LEU A 58 -6.42 1.36 5.11
N ARG A 59 -6.51 2.53 4.47
CA ARG A 59 -7.75 3.26 4.27
C ARG A 59 -7.98 3.48 2.78
N VAL A 60 -9.22 3.29 2.35
CA VAL A 60 -9.64 3.53 0.98
C VAL A 60 -9.78 5.03 0.76
N ASP A 61 -9.08 5.57 -0.23
CA ASP A 61 -9.20 6.96 -0.65
C ASP A 61 -10.17 7.11 -1.83
N ASP A 62 -10.14 6.17 -2.77
CA ASP A 62 -11.06 6.15 -3.93
C ASP A 62 -11.22 4.72 -4.47
N VAL A 63 -12.30 4.50 -5.23
CA VAL A 63 -12.54 3.29 -6.01
C VAL A 63 -12.72 3.68 -7.47
N ILE A 64 -11.81 3.22 -8.32
CA ILE A 64 -11.78 3.59 -9.73
C ILE A 64 -12.18 2.40 -10.59
N GLU A 65 -13.19 2.60 -11.45
CA GLU A 65 -13.56 1.64 -12.47
C GLU A 65 -13.12 2.10 -13.86
N THR A 66 -12.47 1.20 -14.59
CA THR A 66 -12.03 1.43 -15.97
C THR A 66 -12.68 0.39 -16.87
N PRO A 67 -13.58 0.78 -17.79
CA PRO A 67 -14.23 -0.16 -18.70
C PRO A 67 -13.23 -0.73 -19.73
N PRO A 68 -13.47 -1.92 -20.30
CA PRO A 68 -12.54 -2.54 -21.27
C PRO A 68 -12.37 -1.73 -22.56
N THR A 69 -13.36 -0.91 -22.92
CA THR A 69 -13.31 -0.04 -24.09
C THR A 69 -12.50 1.24 -23.86
N ALA A 70 -12.03 1.45 -22.63
CA ALA A 70 -11.19 2.57 -22.29
C ALA A 70 -9.77 2.27 -22.80
N ALA A 71 -9.50 2.62 -24.06
CA ALA A 71 -8.17 2.60 -24.64
C ALA A 71 -7.79 4.04 -25.03
N GLY A 72 -7.05 4.75 -24.17
CA GLY A 72 -6.55 6.09 -24.46
C GLY A 72 -6.36 7.00 -23.24
N SER A 73 -5.77 8.17 -23.45
CA SER A 73 -5.55 9.19 -22.41
C SER A 73 -6.89 9.68 -21.82
N GLY A 74 -7.04 9.58 -20.50
CA GLY A 74 -8.26 9.97 -19.77
C GLY A 74 -8.71 9.01 -18.67
N HIS A 75 -8.02 7.88 -18.45
CA HIS A 75 -8.29 7.01 -17.31
C HIS A 75 -7.78 7.66 -16.03
N ARG A 76 -8.60 7.65 -14.98
CA ARG A 76 -8.18 8.08 -13.65
C ARG A 76 -7.24 7.01 -13.10
N GLU A 77 -6.08 7.41 -12.59
CA GLU A 77 -5.15 6.52 -11.92
C GLU A 77 -5.13 6.83 -10.42
N CYS A 78 -4.80 5.82 -9.61
CA CYS A 78 -4.59 6.05 -8.19
C CYS A 78 -3.37 6.96 -7.98
N PRO A 79 -3.45 7.91 -7.02
CA PRO A 79 -2.30 8.69 -6.63
C PRO A 79 -1.10 7.81 -6.23
N ARG A 80 0.10 8.28 -6.55
CA ARG A 80 1.37 7.62 -6.22
C ARG A 80 2.12 8.46 -5.21
N GLY A 81 2.84 7.80 -4.30
CA GLY A 81 3.70 8.48 -3.34
C GLY A 81 3.97 7.64 -2.09
N PRO A 82 4.75 8.19 -1.14
CA PRO A 82 5.03 7.55 0.13
C PRO A 82 3.75 7.17 0.89
N GLY A 83 3.63 5.90 1.26
CA GLY A 83 2.45 5.37 1.97
C GLY A 83 1.20 5.19 1.11
N LEU A 84 1.25 5.46 -0.21
CA LEU A 84 0.14 5.26 -1.13
C LEU A 84 0.36 3.96 -1.94
N THR A 85 -0.70 3.19 -2.11
CA THR A 85 -0.70 1.94 -2.85
C THR A 85 -2.03 1.73 -3.56
N ASP A 86 -2.08 0.74 -4.45
CA ASP A 86 -3.26 0.39 -5.20
C ASP A 86 -3.43 -1.12 -5.28
N TRP A 87 -4.67 -1.57 -5.15
CA TRP A 87 -5.04 -2.94 -5.47
C TRP A 87 -5.90 -2.92 -6.71
N VAL A 88 -5.47 -3.61 -7.77
CA VAL A 88 -6.16 -3.62 -9.05
C VAL A 88 -6.63 -5.03 -9.36
N HIS A 89 -7.92 -5.17 -9.61
CA HIS A 89 -8.52 -6.40 -10.11
C HIS A 89 -8.95 -6.19 -11.57
N ARG A 90 -8.59 -7.13 -12.44
CA ARG A 90 -8.99 -7.14 -13.86
C ARG A 90 -10.04 -8.23 -14.08
N GLY A 91 -11.21 -7.82 -14.52
CA GLY A 91 -12.32 -8.71 -14.85
C GLY A 91 -12.08 -9.47 -16.15
N ALA A 92 -12.88 -10.52 -16.35
CA ALA A 92 -12.82 -11.34 -17.57
C ALA A 92 -13.22 -10.59 -18.85
N ASP A 93 -14.00 -9.51 -18.71
CA ASP A 93 -14.37 -8.60 -19.79
C ASP A 93 -13.24 -7.65 -20.21
N GLY A 94 -12.13 -7.64 -19.47
CA GLY A 94 -10.98 -6.75 -19.68
C GLY A 94 -11.07 -5.42 -18.92
N GLY A 95 -12.19 -5.14 -18.26
CA GLY A 95 -12.33 -3.98 -17.38
C GLY A 95 -11.54 -4.15 -16.09
N THR A 96 -11.30 -3.05 -15.37
CA THR A 96 -10.63 -3.09 -14.07
C THR A 96 -11.40 -2.33 -13.01
N VAL A 97 -11.30 -2.80 -11.77
CA VAL A 97 -11.63 -2.03 -10.58
C VAL A 97 -10.38 -1.92 -9.71
N ALA A 98 -10.03 -0.68 -9.34
CA ALA A 98 -8.87 -0.36 -8.54
C ALA A 98 -9.30 0.29 -7.22
N LEU A 99 -8.71 -0.15 -6.12
CA LEU A 99 -8.78 0.53 -4.83
C LEU A 99 -7.55 1.41 -4.72
N CYS A 100 -7.76 2.71 -4.55
CA CYS A 100 -6.70 3.64 -4.19
C CYS A 100 -6.60 3.67 -2.68
N LEU A 101 -5.44 3.30 -2.14
CA LEU A 101 -5.26 3.00 -0.74
C LEU A 101 -4.13 3.84 -0.17
N ARG A 102 -4.33 4.32 1.04
CA ARG A 102 -3.26 4.87 1.86
C ARG A 102 -3.03 3.99 3.08
N ARG A 103 -1.78 3.87 3.51
CA ARG A 103 -1.45 3.24 4.79
C ARG A 103 -1.84 4.18 5.92
N GLU A 104 -2.49 3.62 6.93
CA GLU A 104 -2.70 4.27 8.21
C GLU A 104 -1.45 4.02 9.06
N PHE A 105 -0.74 5.10 9.42
CA PHE A 105 0.51 5.01 10.18
C PHE A 105 0.26 5.25 11.66
N ARG A 106 0.94 4.48 12.51
CA ARG A 106 0.86 4.61 13.97
C ARG A 106 2.25 4.52 14.59
N ALA A 107 2.48 5.31 15.63
CA ALA A 107 3.69 5.18 16.43
C ALA A 107 3.82 3.75 17.01
N GLY A 108 5.04 3.22 16.99
CA GLY A 108 5.36 1.87 17.41
C GLY A 108 5.22 0.80 16.31
N GLU A 109 4.61 1.11 15.17
CA GLU A 109 4.65 0.22 14.01
C GLU A 109 6.01 0.28 13.30
N CYS A 110 6.34 -0.79 12.58
CA CYS A 110 7.59 -0.87 11.83
C CYS A 110 7.36 -0.89 10.32
N PHE A 111 8.46 -0.67 9.60
CA PHE A 111 8.56 -0.85 8.16
C PHE A 111 10.00 -1.17 7.77
N ALA A 112 10.16 -1.82 6.62
CA ALA A 112 11.46 -2.17 6.09
C ALA A 112 12.11 -0.94 5.43
N ALA A 113 13.42 -0.81 5.54
CA ALA A 113 14.18 0.24 4.89
C ALA A 113 15.50 -0.31 4.36
N GLU A 114 15.99 0.34 3.32
CA GLU A 114 17.36 0.18 2.88
C GLU A 114 18.21 1.27 3.53
N VAL A 115 18.98 0.85 4.53
CA VAL A 115 19.95 1.69 5.21
C VAL A 115 21.34 1.39 4.68
N VAL A 116 22.07 2.44 4.32
CA VAL A 116 23.46 2.37 3.85
C VAL A 116 24.37 3.14 4.81
N ALA A 117 25.65 2.78 4.83
CA ALA A 117 26.66 3.55 5.55
C ALA A 117 26.88 4.90 4.84
N ASP A 118 26.98 5.97 5.64
CA ASP A 118 27.27 7.33 5.16
C ASP A 118 28.27 8.00 6.11
N GLY A 119 29.55 8.01 5.73
CA GLY A 119 30.64 8.42 6.60
C GLY A 119 30.70 7.58 7.89
N ASP A 120 30.67 8.26 9.04
CA ASP A 120 30.61 7.63 10.37
C ASP A 120 29.16 7.31 10.81
N GLY A 121 28.18 7.49 9.92
CA GLY A 121 26.75 7.35 10.21
C GLY A 121 25.98 6.46 9.23
N HIS A 122 24.67 6.68 9.20
CA HIS A 122 23.72 5.92 8.39
C HIS A 122 22.82 6.87 7.59
N ALA A 123 22.53 6.49 6.34
CA ALA A 123 21.52 7.13 5.52
C ALA A 123 20.46 6.12 5.08
N VAL A 124 19.20 6.55 4.98
CA VAL A 124 18.14 5.74 4.37
C VAL A 124 18.10 6.03 2.88
N ARG A 125 18.32 5.01 2.06
CA ARG A 125 18.24 5.08 0.60
C ARG A 125 16.81 4.91 0.11
N ASP A 126 16.06 4.00 0.71
CA ASP A 126 14.65 3.75 0.41
C ASP A 126 13.91 3.17 1.63
N ALA A 127 12.58 3.27 1.65
CA ALA A 127 11.72 2.76 2.71
C ALA A 127 10.42 2.17 2.15
N ASP A 128 10.07 0.97 2.60
CA ASP A 128 8.80 0.33 2.27
C ASP A 128 7.66 0.84 3.18
N LEU A 129 7.19 2.04 2.87
CA LEU A 129 6.06 2.66 3.58
C LEU A 129 4.70 2.09 3.16
N ARG A 130 4.66 1.12 2.23
CA ARG A 130 3.44 0.61 1.62
C ARG A 130 3.04 -0.75 2.17
N THR A 131 4.03 -1.58 2.49
CA THR A 131 3.79 -2.89 3.10
C THR A 131 3.95 -2.84 4.62
N GLY A 132 3.33 -3.81 5.30
CA GLY A 132 3.32 -3.84 6.76
C GLY A 132 4.27 -4.89 7.31
N HIS A 133 5.57 -4.71 7.07
CA HIS A 133 6.61 -5.44 7.80
C HIS A 133 6.44 -5.23 9.31
N THR A 134 6.60 -6.29 10.09
CA THR A 134 6.38 -6.23 11.54
C THR A 134 7.69 -6.09 12.31
N CYS A 135 7.63 -5.41 13.47
CA CYS A 135 8.80 -5.25 14.33
C CYS A 135 9.36 -6.60 14.76
N GLY A 136 10.69 -6.76 14.74
CA GLY A 136 11.39 -7.99 15.11
C GLY A 136 11.27 -9.14 14.11
N GLU A 137 10.61 -8.92 12.97
CA GLU A 137 10.55 -9.89 11.88
C GLU A 137 11.92 -9.98 11.21
N SER A 138 12.47 -11.19 11.12
CA SER A 138 13.74 -11.47 10.46
C SER A 138 13.54 -11.94 9.03
N GLY A 139 14.60 -11.86 8.22
CA GLY A 139 14.55 -12.31 6.82
C GLY A 139 13.97 -11.27 5.87
N LEU A 140 14.36 -10.01 6.05
CA LEU A 140 14.15 -8.98 5.03
C LEU A 140 14.74 -9.46 3.70
N SER A 141 13.92 -9.44 2.66
CA SER A 141 14.40 -9.65 1.30
C SER A 141 15.09 -8.39 0.80
N GLU A 142 16.15 -8.56 0.01
CA GLU A 142 16.74 -7.44 -0.72
C GLU A 142 15.65 -6.64 -1.47
N PRO A 143 15.75 -5.29 -1.51
CA PRO A 143 16.90 -4.48 -1.09
C PRO A 143 16.88 -4.07 0.40
N TRP A 144 15.92 -4.55 1.19
CA TRP A 144 15.74 -4.07 2.56
C TRP A 144 16.81 -4.62 3.50
N THR A 145 17.51 -3.73 4.22
CA THR A 145 18.65 -4.08 5.08
C THR A 145 18.41 -3.79 6.55
N ALA A 146 17.37 -3.03 6.89
CA ALA A 146 17.03 -2.66 8.25
C ALA A 146 15.52 -2.53 8.46
N THR A 147 15.11 -2.61 9.72
CA THR A 147 13.76 -2.29 10.17
C THR A 147 13.78 -0.96 10.90
N LEU A 148 12.89 -0.06 10.51
CA LEU A 148 12.66 1.20 11.21
C LEU A 148 11.36 1.12 11.99
N VAL A 149 11.35 1.77 13.15
CA VAL A 149 10.17 1.93 14.01
C VAL A 149 9.69 3.37 13.95
N ILE A 150 8.39 3.54 13.73
CA ILE A 150 7.71 4.83 13.71
C ILE A 150 7.71 5.38 15.14
N THR A 151 8.32 6.54 15.33
CA THR A 151 8.39 7.21 16.63
C THR A 151 7.27 8.22 16.81
N ASP A 152 6.85 8.88 15.74
CA ASP A 152 5.77 9.86 15.77
C ASP A 152 5.05 9.99 14.42
N VAL A 153 3.77 10.33 14.47
CA VAL A 153 2.91 10.59 13.31
C VAL A 153 2.08 11.83 13.60
N ARG A 154 2.26 12.87 12.78
CA ARG A 154 1.62 14.17 12.97
C ARG A 154 1.32 14.84 11.64
N PRO A 155 0.47 15.89 11.60
CA PRO A 155 0.25 16.65 10.37
C PRO A 155 1.57 17.17 9.78
N ALA A 156 1.69 17.11 8.45
CA ALA A 156 2.81 17.68 7.72
C ALA A 156 2.90 19.20 7.95
N PRO A 157 4.10 19.76 8.13
CA PRO A 157 4.27 21.20 8.23
C PRO A 157 3.85 21.88 6.92
N ALA A 158 3.16 23.02 7.01
CA ALA A 158 2.63 23.74 5.85
C ALA A 158 3.72 24.42 4.99
N ALA A 159 4.92 24.61 5.54
CA ALA A 159 6.06 25.22 4.86
C ALA A 159 7.28 24.32 4.98
N GLU A 160 8.11 24.33 3.95
CA GLU A 160 9.41 23.64 3.97
C GLU A 160 10.29 24.25 5.06
N GLY A 161 10.88 23.38 5.87
CA GLY A 161 11.69 23.78 7.02
C GLY A 161 12.35 22.57 7.66
N PRO A 162 13.29 22.79 8.60
CA PRO A 162 13.92 21.70 9.33
C PRO A 162 12.86 20.91 10.11
N VAL A 163 12.85 19.60 9.92
CA VAL A 163 12.04 18.67 10.72
C VAL A 163 12.92 18.12 11.83
N ASP A 164 12.48 18.28 13.07
CA ASP A 164 13.07 17.59 14.21
C ASP A 164 12.20 16.38 14.60
N CYS A 165 12.84 15.21 14.63
CA CYS A 165 12.22 13.94 15.00
C CYS A 165 12.79 13.37 16.30
N ALA A 166 13.72 14.07 16.95
CA ALA A 166 14.22 13.67 18.26
C ALA A 166 13.09 13.72 19.30
N LEU A 167 13.02 12.70 20.16
CA LEU A 167 11.98 12.64 21.20
C LEU A 167 12.23 13.65 22.33
N ASP A 168 13.50 13.92 22.62
CA ASP A 168 13.96 14.90 23.60
C ASP A 168 15.41 15.33 23.31
N ALA A 169 15.92 16.31 24.06
CA ALA A 169 17.27 16.86 23.88
C ALA A 169 18.42 15.85 24.13
N GLY A 170 18.12 14.71 24.75
CA GLY A 170 19.06 13.62 25.00
C GLY A 170 19.01 12.51 23.95
N ASP A 171 18.05 12.51 23.03
CA ASP A 171 17.92 11.48 22.00
C ASP A 171 19.00 11.64 20.92
N ARG A 172 20.01 10.78 20.98
CA ARG A 172 21.15 10.76 20.05
C ARG A 172 21.00 9.74 18.93
N ARG A 173 19.85 9.08 18.81
CA ARG A 173 19.64 8.11 17.74
C ARG A 173 19.54 8.83 16.40
N PRO A 174 19.93 8.18 15.29
CA PRO A 174 19.64 8.72 13.97
C PRO A 174 18.12 8.68 13.75
N HIS A 175 17.58 9.75 13.17
CA HIS A 175 16.17 9.88 12.84
C HIS A 175 16.01 10.22 11.37
N TRP A 176 14.92 9.73 10.79
CA TRP A 176 14.50 10.05 9.44
C TRP A 176 13.03 10.41 9.44
N TYR A 177 12.61 11.12 8.40
CA TYR A 177 11.22 11.48 8.23
C TYR A 177 10.75 11.33 6.79
N TRP A 178 9.44 11.20 6.66
CA TRP A 178 8.75 11.16 5.38
C TRP A 178 7.48 12.01 5.47
N ILE A 179 7.15 12.64 4.34
CA ILE A 179 5.82 13.19 4.12
C ILE A 179 5.03 12.14 3.34
N VAL A 180 3.97 11.62 3.93
CA VAL A 180 3.19 10.47 3.46
C VAL A 180 1.72 10.84 3.21
N GLY A 181 0.92 9.89 2.74
CA GLY A 181 -0.54 10.04 2.66
C GLY A 181 -1.02 11.07 1.64
N GLY A 182 -0.19 11.41 0.65
CA GLY A 182 -0.49 12.45 -0.34
C GLY A 182 -0.03 13.85 0.06
N GLY A 183 0.81 13.98 1.10
CA GLY A 183 1.40 15.26 1.49
C GLY A 183 0.94 15.80 2.84
N ASP A 184 0.02 15.12 3.51
CA ASP A 184 -0.71 15.65 4.67
C ASP A 184 -0.12 15.22 6.02
N THR A 185 0.74 14.20 6.02
CA THR A 185 1.21 13.55 7.23
C THR A 185 2.73 13.49 7.25
N LEU A 186 3.34 13.96 8.33
CA LEU A 186 4.75 13.74 8.65
C LEU A 186 4.86 12.48 9.52
N LEU A 187 5.75 11.58 9.09
CA LEU A 187 6.15 10.39 9.81
C LEU A 187 7.59 10.53 10.25
N CYS A 188 7.87 10.36 11.54
CA CYS A 188 9.21 10.25 12.10
C CYS A 188 9.51 8.77 12.40
N ALA A 189 10.73 8.33 12.11
CA ALA A 189 11.19 6.99 12.48
C ALA A 189 12.67 6.95 12.85
N THR A 190 13.04 5.91 13.57
CA THR A 190 14.42 5.57 13.91
C THR A 190 14.67 4.08 13.70
N LEU A 191 15.93 3.65 13.80
CA LEU A 191 16.26 2.23 13.75
C LEU A 191 15.53 1.47 14.86
N GLU A 192 14.98 0.31 14.51
CA GLU A 192 14.42 -0.57 15.52
C GLU A 192 15.53 -0.97 16.53
N PRO A 193 15.27 -0.85 17.85
CA PRO A 193 16.23 -1.32 18.84
C PRO A 193 16.48 -2.83 18.69
N PRO A 194 17.71 -3.31 18.94
CA PRO A 194 17.97 -4.74 18.96
C PRO A 194 17.06 -5.45 19.98
N ALA A 195 16.63 -6.67 19.63
CA ALA A 195 15.74 -7.46 20.48
C ALA A 195 16.33 -7.63 21.90
N GLY A 196 15.58 -7.21 22.93
CA GLY A 196 15.95 -7.37 24.34
C GLY A 196 16.33 -6.10 25.11
N THR A 197 16.20 -4.91 24.51
CA THR A 197 16.52 -3.61 25.16
C THR A 197 15.29 -2.80 25.62
N ARG A 198 14.14 -3.44 25.90
CA ARG A 198 12.96 -2.76 26.46
C ARG A 198 12.92 -2.83 27.97
#